data_AF-R7U2F2-F1
#
_entry.id   AF-R7U2F2-F1
#
_cell.length_a   1.000
_cell.length_b   1.000
_cell.length_c   1.000
_cell.angle_alpha   90.00
_cell.angle_beta   90.00
_cell.angle_gamma   90.00
#
_symmetry.space_group_name_H-M   'P 1'
#
loop_
_entity.id
_entity.type
_entity.pdbx_description
1 polymer ?
#
loop_
_entity_poly.entity_id
_entity_poly.type
_entity_poly.pdbx_seq_one_letter_code
_entity_poly.pdbx_strand_id
1 'polypeptide(L)' 'RERTRMHMLNDAFDDLRKVVPKSNLSEHQKLSKIATLRLAISYISALNSTLKNSGVEVKRVKS' A
#
# COMPACT_ATOMS: atom_id res chain seq x y z
N ARG A 1 26.30 -2.45 6.86
CA ARG A 1 25.32 -1.60 7.58
C ARG A 1 24.30 -1.00 6.61
N GLU A 2 24.70 -0.15 5.66
CA GLU A 2 23.72 0.44 4.71
C GLU A 2 23.04 -0.57 3.79
N ARG A 3 23.77 -1.59 3.33
CA ARG A 3 23.21 -2.70 2.54
C ARG A 3 22.04 -3.38 3.27
N THR A 4 22.20 -3.69 4.55
CA THR A 4 21.16 -4.30 5.40
C THR A 4 19.93 -3.40 5.50
N ARG A 5 20.16 -2.09 5.72
CA ARG A 5 19.08 -1.11 5.78
C ARG A 5 18.29 -1.04 4.47
N MET A 6 19.00 -1.11 3.34
CA MET A 6 18.38 -1.11 2.02
C MET A 6 17.60 -2.40 1.73
N HIS A 7 18.08 -3.56 2.20
CA HIS A 7 17.31 -4.81 2.13
C HIS A 7 16.00 -4.70 2.89
N MET A 8 16.04 -4.25 4.16
CA MET A 8 14.83 -4.03 4.96
C MET A 8 13.83 -3.08 4.28
N LEU A 9 14.33 -2.00 3.66
CA LEU A 9 13.48 -1.08 2.90
C LEU A 9 12.83 -1.76 1.69
N ASN A 10 13.59 -2.57 0.95
CA ASN A 10 13.07 -3.27 -0.22
C ASN A 10 12.03 -4.33 0.17
N ASP A 11 12.26 -5.04 1.28
CA ASP A 11 11.32 -6.02 1.83
C ASP A 11 10.00 -5.36 2.23
N ALA A 12 10.06 -4.23 2.95
CA ALA A 12 8.87 -3.44 3.29
C ALA A 12 8.11 -2.94 2.05
N PHE A 13 8.83 -2.56 0.99
CA PHE A 13 8.23 -2.20 -0.29
C PHE A 13 7.55 -3.39 -0.96
N ASP A 14 8.13 -4.59 -0.89
CA ASP A 14 7.54 -5.81 -1.44
C ASP A 14 6.30 -6.23 -0.66
N ASP A 15 6.28 -6.07 0.66
CA ASP A 15 5.09 -6.30 1.48
C ASP A 15 3.97 -5.31 1.16
N LEU A 16 4.29 -4.02 1.00
CA LEU A 16 3.31 -3.03 0.57
C LEU A 16 2.72 -3.38 -0.80
N ARG A 17 3.54 -3.88 -1.74
CA ARG A 17 3.06 -4.34 -3.06
C ARG A 17 2.08 -5.50 -2.97
N LYS A 18 2.08 -6.33 -1.93
CA LYS A 18 1.12 -7.44 -1.80
C LYS A 18 -0.30 -6.96 -1.52
N VAL A 19 -0.45 -5.80 -0.88
CA VAL A 19 -1.74 -5.29 -0.42
C VAL A 19 -2.32 -4.17 -1.29
N VAL A 20 -1.51 -3.53 -2.15
CA VAL A 20 -2.03 -2.54 -3.11
C VAL A 20 -2.60 -3.20 -4.37
N PRO A 21 -3.74 -2.72 -4.91
CA PRO A 21 -4.36 -3.28 -6.11
C PRO A 21 -3.46 -3.11 -7.34
N LYS A 22 -3.18 -4.20 -8.08
CA LYS A 22 -2.38 -4.16 -9.33
C LYS A 22 -3.25 -4.53 -10.53
N SER A 23 -4.11 -3.62 -10.97
CA SER A 23 -5.12 -3.94 -12.01
C SER A 23 -4.53 -4.15 -13.41
N ASN A 24 -3.33 -3.64 -13.72
CA ASN A 24 -2.78 -3.59 -15.09
C ASN A 24 -1.33 -4.10 -15.18
N LEU A 25 -0.94 -5.04 -14.32
CA LEU A 25 0.43 -5.59 -14.32
C LEU A 25 0.38 -7.11 -14.48
N SER A 26 1.27 -7.66 -15.30
CA SER A 26 1.54 -9.09 -15.33
C SER A 26 1.98 -9.59 -13.95
N GLU A 27 1.70 -10.85 -13.61
CA GLU A 27 1.95 -11.43 -12.27
C GLU A 27 3.38 -11.24 -11.76
N HIS A 28 4.35 -11.20 -12.67
CA HIS A 28 5.77 -11.06 -12.35
C HIS A 28 6.29 -9.62 -12.33
N GLN A 29 5.48 -8.64 -12.73
CA GLN A 29 5.92 -7.24 -12.84
C GLN A 29 5.74 -6.48 -11.53
N LYS A 30 6.85 -5.96 -10.98
CA LYS A 30 6.84 -5.12 -9.77
C LYS A 30 6.60 -3.64 -10.12
N LEU A 31 5.75 -2.98 -9.34
CA LEU A 31 5.63 -1.52 -9.36
C LEU A 31 6.96 -0.86 -8.94
N SER A 32 7.29 0.28 -9.55
CA SER A 32 8.39 1.12 -9.05
C SER A 32 8.09 1.60 -7.62
N LYS A 33 9.12 2.03 -6.87
CA LYS A 33 8.93 2.53 -5.49
C LYS A 33 7.94 3.70 -5.45
N ILE A 34 8.10 4.68 -6.34
CA ILE A 34 7.20 5.84 -6.41
C ILE A 34 5.76 5.44 -6.80
N ALA A 35 5.59 4.52 -7.76
CA ALA A 35 4.26 4.07 -8.15
C ALA A 35 3.57 3.29 -7.03
N THR A 36 4.32 2.47 -6.30
CA THR A 36 3.82 1.73 -5.12
C THR A 36 3.30 2.70 -4.06
N LEU A 37 4.05 3.75 -3.73
CA LEU A 37 3.63 4.76 -2.75
C LEU A 37 2.40 5.54 -3.19
N ARG A 38 2.37 6.00 -4.46
CA ARG A 38 1.21 6.72 -5.02
C ARG A 38 -0.05 5.88 -4.97
N LEU A 39 0.07 4.60 -5.31
CA LEU A 39 -1.06 3.67 -5.31
C LEU A 39 -1.55 3.36 -3.90
N ALA A 40 -0.63 3.20 -2.94
CA ALA A 40 -0.99 3.00 -1.53
C ALA A 40 -1.80 4.18 -0.98
N ILE A 41 -1.36 5.42 -1.24
CA ILE A 41 -2.08 6.64 -0.81
C ILE A 41 -3.48 6.70 -1.41
N SER A 42 -3.58 6.45 -2.72
CA SER A 42 -4.87 6.42 -3.42
C SER A 42 -5.78 5.31 -2.86
N TYR A 43 -5.24 4.13 -2.62
CA TYR A 43 -6.00 2.98 -2.12
C TYR A 43 -6.53 3.20 -0.71
N ILE A 44 -5.72 3.73 0.22
CA ILE A 44 -6.17 4.11 1.57
C ILE A 44 -7.32 5.13 1.48
N SER A 45 -7.20 6.11 0.58
CA SER A 45 -8.24 7.13 0.37
C SER A 45 -9.54 6.52 -0.16
N ALA A 46 -9.45 5.60 -1.11
CA ALA A 46 -10.60 4.88 -1.66
C ALA A 46 -11.29 4.02 -0.59
N LEU A 47 -10.52 3.23 0.19
CA LEU A 47 -11.06 2.42 1.28
C LEU A 47 -11.78 3.28 2.33
N ASN A 48 -11.20 4.42 2.70
CA ASN A 48 -11.84 5.36 3.63
C ASN A 48 -13.18 5.90 3.08
N SER A 49 -13.25 6.23 1.79
CA SER A 49 -14.49 6.66 1.15
C SER A 49 -15.52 5.53 1.09
N THR A 50 -15.10 4.31 0.77
CA THR A 50 -15.97 3.13 0.77
C THR A 50 -16.58 2.87 2.15
N LEU A 51 -15.78 2.93 3.21
CA LEU A 51 -16.24 2.69 4.59
C LEU A 51 -17.23 3.77 5.07
N LYS A 52 -16.98 5.04 4.72
CA LYS A 52 -17.93 6.14 4.99
C LYS A 52 -19.27 5.92 4.28
N ASN A 53 -19.22 5.48 3.02
CA ASN A 53 -20.42 5.26 2.22
C ASN A 53 -21.19 4.00 2.64
N SER A 54 -20.51 3.00 3.19
CA SER A 54 -21.14 1.74 3.65
C SER A 54 -21.75 1.84 5.05
N GLY A 55 -21.72 3.01 5.70
CA GLY A 55 -22.24 3.20 7.06
C GLY A 55 -21.46 2.45 8.15
N VAL A 56 -20.25 1.97 7.82
CA VAL A 56 -19.38 1.25 8.76
C VAL A 56 -18.54 2.28 9.50
N GLU A 57 -18.93 2.60 10.74
CA GLU A 57 -18.17 3.51 11.59
C GLU A 57 -16.88 2.83 12.06
N VAL A 58 -15.78 3.11 11.38
CA VAL A 58 -14.45 2.70 11.85
C VAL A 58 -14.11 3.55 13.07
N LYS A 59 -14.23 2.96 14.26
CA LYS A 59 -13.71 3.58 15.49
C LYS A 59 -12.23 3.87 15.29
N ARG A 60 -11.87 5.16 15.18
CA ARG A 60 -10.48 5.59 15.20
C ARG A 60 -9.87 5.10 16.50
N VAL A 61 -8.94 4.15 16.42
CA VAL A 61 -8.06 3.83 17.54
C VAL A 61 -7.21 5.08 17.75
N LYS A 62 -7.53 5.84 18.80
CA LYS A 62 -6.67 6.94 19.25
C LYS A 62 -5.40 6.29 19.79
N SER A 63 -4.26 6.59 19.18
CA SER A 63 -2.94 6.38 19.79
C SER A 63 -2.75 7.33 20.97
#